data_AF-A0A816UCH4-F1
#
_entry.id   AF-A0A816UCH4-F1
#
_cell.length_a   1.000
_cell.length_b   1.000
_cell.length_c   1.000
_cell.angle_alpha   90.00
_cell.angle_beta   90.00
_cell.angle_gamma   90.00
#
_symmetry.space_group_name_H-M   'P 1'
#
loop_
_entity.id
_entity.type
_entity.pdbx_description
1 polymer ?
#
loop_
_entity_poly.entity_id
_entity_poly.type
_entity_poly.pdbx_seq_one_letter_code
_entity_poly.pdbx_strand_id
1 'polypeptide(L)'
;MLNHHLTGLLGLRSLSWAGYQVHVSLPINQFLNVGVDPKEIPLPHEFILNRDLLAQFYPSFAERETPLFTLNWSKYSLFTFRVGLDPVTGGIWLTDTAHHHLAIAILFQIAGHMYKTNWVLVMVKKIF
;
A
#
# COMPACT_ATOMS: atom_id res chain seq x y z
N MET A 1 18.42 18.05 3.36
CA MET A 1 17.23 18.34 2.53
C MET A 1 16.81 17.13 1.71
N LEU A 2 17.69 16.57 0.86
CA LEU A 2 17.35 15.45 -0.04
C LEU A 2 16.81 14.21 0.70
N ASN A 3 17.43 13.80 1.80
CA ASN A 3 16.99 12.64 2.60
C ASN A 3 15.56 12.81 3.11
N HIS A 4 15.23 13.99 3.65
CA HIS A 4 13.89 14.26 4.16
C HIS A 4 12.83 14.32 3.07
N HIS A 5 13.14 14.82 1.88
CA HIS A 5 12.18 14.81 0.78
C HIS A 5 11.97 13.40 0.21
N LEU A 6 13.04 12.64 -0.01
CA LEU A 6 12.93 11.28 -0.52
C LEU A 6 12.22 10.39 0.51
N THR A 7 12.74 10.28 1.73
CA THR A 7 12.14 9.43 2.77
C THR A 7 10.80 9.98 3.25
N GLY A 8 10.75 11.24 3.67
CA GLY A 8 9.57 11.82 4.30
C GLY A 8 8.49 12.18 3.30
N LEU A 9 8.79 13.13 2.40
CA LEU A 9 7.77 13.67 1.50
C LEU A 9 7.27 12.65 0.45
N LEU A 10 8.17 11.85 -0.11
CA LEU A 10 7.81 10.87 -1.16
C LEU A 10 7.54 9.49 -0.57
N GLY A 11 8.47 8.97 0.26
CA GLY A 11 8.38 7.64 0.86
C GLY A 11 7.18 7.49 1.80
N LEU A 12 7.12 8.28 2.88
CA LEU A 12 6.03 8.18 3.86
C LEU A 12 4.67 8.53 3.24
N ARG A 13 4.61 9.51 2.34
CA ARG A 13 3.35 9.84 1.64
C ARG A 13 2.86 8.67 0.79
N SER A 14 3.75 8.01 0.05
CA SER A 14 3.38 6.84 -0.75
C SER A 14 2.98 5.66 0.14
N LEU A 15 3.65 5.47 1.28
CA LEU A 15 3.30 4.43 2.24
C LEU A 15 1.91 4.66 2.86
N SER A 16 1.63 5.88 3.31
CA SER A 16 0.31 6.26 3.84
C SER A 16 -0.78 6.09 2.79
N TRP A 17 -0.49 6.40 1.52
CA TRP A 17 -1.44 6.23 0.44
C TRP A 17 -1.70 4.75 0.12
N ALA A 18 -0.67 3.90 0.13
CA ALA A 18 -0.86 2.45 0.02
C ALA A 18 -1.72 1.90 1.18
N GLY A 19 -1.45 2.33 2.41
CA GLY A 19 -2.27 1.96 3.58
C GLY A 19 -3.73 2.39 3.43
N TYR A 20 -3.98 3.62 2.97
CA TYR A 20 -5.33 4.11 2.68
C TYR A 20 -6.02 3.26 1.62
N GLN A 21 -5.33 2.93 0.51
CA GLN A 21 -5.91 2.09 -0.54
C GLN A 21 -6.28 0.70 -0.04
N VAL A 22 -5.42 0.08 0.77
CA VAL A 22 -5.63 -1.27 1.33
C VAL A 22 -6.77 -1.30 2.34
N HIS A 23 -6.86 -0.32 3.24
CA HIS A 23 -7.80 -0.36 4.35
C HIS A 23 -9.14 0.35 4.07
N VAL A 24 -9.20 1.23 3.07
CA VAL A 24 -10.41 2.03 2.78
C VAL A 24 -10.89 1.83 1.36
N SER A 25 -10.06 2.12 0.35
CA SER A 25 -10.52 2.12 -1.05
C SER A 25 -10.85 0.72 -1.55
N LEU A 26 -9.99 -0.26 -1.29
CA LEU A 26 -10.13 -1.64 -1.77
C LEU A 26 -11.39 -2.33 -1.24
N PRO A 27 -11.71 -2.29 0.07
CA PRO A 27 -12.95 -2.88 0.59
C PRO A 27 -14.19 -2.26 -0.02
N ILE A 28 -14.27 -0.92 -0.07
CA ILE A 28 -15.42 -0.21 -0.64
C ILE A 28 -15.58 -0.55 -2.13
N ASN A 29 -14.47 -0.63 -2.87
CA ASN A 29 -14.52 -0.98 -4.30
C ASN A 29 -15.02 -2.41 -4.55
N GLN A 30 -14.79 -3.36 -3.64
CA GLN A 30 -15.37 -4.71 -3.78
C GLN A 30 -16.89 -4.66 -3.75
N PHE A 31 -17.49 -3.87 -2.84
CA PHE A 31 -18.94 -3.69 -2.78
C PHE A 31 -19.48 -2.93 -4.00
N LEU A 32 -18.80 -1.87 -4.42
CA LEU A 32 -19.21 -1.11 -5.61
C LEU A 32 -19.14 -1.95 -6.89
N ASN A 33 -18.14 -2.81 -7.03
CA ASN A 33 -17.99 -3.68 -8.19
C ASN A 33 -19.08 -4.75 -8.28
N VAL A 34 -19.70 -5.14 -7.17
CA VAL A 34 -20.87 -6.05 -7.16
C VAL A 34 -22.21 -5.32 -7.19
N GLY A 35 -22.21 -3.99 -7.29
CA GLY A 35 -23.41 -3.17 -7.48
C GLY A 35 -24.21 -2.90 -6.19
N VAL A 36 -23.59 -3.02 -5.01
CA VAL A 36 -24.24 -2.68 -3.73
C VAL A 36 -24.48 -1.16 -3.65
N ASP A 37 -25.67 -0.76 -3.20
CA ASP A 37 -25.99 0.66 -3.02
C ASP A 37 -24.99 1.28 -2.02
N PRO A 38 -24.39 2.46 -2.33
CA PRO A 38 -23.45 3.11 -1.44
C PRO A 38 -23.94 3.34 0.00
N LYS A 39 -25.26 3.40 0.23
CA LYS A 39 -25.87 3.54 1.55
C LYS A 39 -25.86 2.26 2.39
N GLU A 40 -25.76 1.11 1.74
CA GLU A 40 -25.70 -0.21 2.39
C GLU A 40 -24.25 -0.65 2.67
N ILE A 41 -23.27 0.03 2.07
CA ILE A 41 -21.85 -0.26 2.31
C ILE A 41 -21.48 0.18 3.75
N PRO A 42 -20.85 -0.70 4.55
CA PRO A 42 -20.34 -0.32 5.86
C PRO A 42 -19.42 0.90 5.81
N LEU A 43 -19.42 1.72 6.85
CA LEU A 43 -18.59 2.91 6.85
C LEU A 43 -17.09 2.56 6.90
N PRO A 44 -16.20 3.40 6.34
CA PRO A 44 -14.76 3.13 6.28
C PRO A 44 -14.12 2.70 7.62
N HIS A 45 -14.57 3.29 8.73
CA HIS A 45 -14.04 2.99 10.05
C HIS A 45 -14.46 1.60 10.56
N GLU A 46 -15.58 1.06 10.09
CA GLU A 46 -16.02 -0.29 10.43
C GLU A 46 -15.09 -1.35 9.85
N PHE A 47 -14.56 -1.14 8.64
CA PHE A 47 -13.55 -2.03 8.04
C PHE A 47 -12.21 -2.02 8.81
N ILE A 48 -11.86 -0.88 9.40
CA ILE A 48 -10.62 -0.75 10.20
C ILE A 48 -10.77 -1.47 11.54
N LEU A 49 -11.93 -1.31 12.19
CA LEU A 49 -12.19 -1.87 13.52
C LEU A 49 -12.58 -3.35 13.46
N ASN A 50 -13.28 -3.77 12.39
CA ASN A 50 -13.75 -5.14 12.21
C ASN A 50 -12.99 -5.82 11.06
N ARG A 51 -11.92 -6.52 11.45
CA ARG A 51 -11.09 -7.31 10.54
C ARG A 51 -11.85 -8.42 9.83
N ASP A 52 -12.90 -8.97 10.43
CA ASP A 52 -13.63 -10.09 9.85
C ASP A 52 -14.39 -9.66 8.58
N LEU A 53 -14.75 -8.38 8.45
CA LEU A 53 -15.28 -7.81 7.21
C LEU A 53 -14.23 -7.82 6.09
N LEU A 54 -12.98 -7.47 6.40
CA LEU A 54 -11.87 -7.52 5.43
C LEU A 54 -11.50 -8.95 5.05
N ALA A 55 -11.49 -9.85 6.03
CA ALA A 55 -11.12 -11.25 5.83
C ALA A 55 -12.07 -12.03 4.92
N GLN A 56 -13.33 -11.58 4.79
CA GLN A 56 -14.30 -12.16 3.86
C GLN A 56 -13.87 -11.99 2.38
N PHE A 57 -13.29 -10.85 2.03
CA PHE A 57 -12.83 -10.57 0.67
C PHE A 57 -11.36 -10.95 0.46
N TYR A 58 -10.54 -10.72 1.49
CA TYR A 58 -9.10 -10.91 1.45
C TYR A 58 -8.70 -11.85 2.61
N PRO A 59 -8.71 -13.18 2.39
CA PRO A 59 -8.45 -14.17 3.44
C PRO A 59 -7.11 -13.97 4.17
N SER A 60 -6.12 -13.35 3.52
CA SER A 60 -4.82 -13.02 4.11
C SER A 60 -4.91 -12.15 5.37
N PHE A 61 -5.98 -11.36 5.54
CA PHE A 61 -6.19 -10.56 6.75
C PHE A 61 -6.47 -11.42 8.00
N ALA A 62 -6.95 -12.66 7.83
CA ALA A 62 -7.12 -13.58 8.95
C ALA A 62 -5.79 -13.94 9.63
N GLU A 63 -4.69 -13.96 8.87
CA GLU A 63 -3.35 -14.30 9.35
C GLU A 63 -2.60 -13.15 10.04
N ARG A 64 -3.21 -11.95 10.09
CA ARG A 64 -2.63 -10.72 10.66
C ARG A 64 -1.29 -10.37 9.97
N GLU A 65 -0.37 -9.81 10.74
CA GLU A 65 0.96 -9.38 10.28
C GLU A 65 2.00 -10.51 10.36
N THR A 66 1.60 -11.73 10.75
CA THR A 66 2.52 -12.88 10.84
C THR A 66 3.29 -13.11 9.54
N PRO A 67 2.65 -13.09 8.35
CA PRO A 67 3.37 -13.26 7.08
C PRO A 67 4.34 -12.13 6.76
N LEU A 68 4.10 -10.91 7.27
CA LEU A 68 4.99 -9.76 7.08
C LEU A 68 6.33 -9.98 7.78
N PHE A 69 6.30 -10.35 9.06
CA PHE A 69 7.51 -10.52 9.88
C PHE A 69 8.27 -11.83 9.60
N THR A 70 7.57 -12.85 9.09
CA THR A 70 8.20 -14.12 8.65
C THR A 70 8.73 -14.05 7.22
N LEU A 71 8.58 -12.89 6.54
CA LEU A 71 8.93 -12.69 5.13
C LEU A 71 8.22 -13.65 4.16
N ASN A 72 7.11 -14.28 4.59
CA ASN A 72 6.28 -15.11 3.73
C ASN A 72 5.24 -14.27 3.00
N TRP A 73 5.71 -13.32 2.19
CA TRP A 73 4.85 -12.34 1.52
C TRP A 73 3.98 -12.93 0.40
N SER A 74 4.27 -14.16 -0.03
CA SER A 74 3.43 -14.89 -1.01
C SER A 74 1.98 -15.07 -0.57
N LYS A 75 1.71 -14.95 0.74
CA LYS A 75 0.38 -15.04 1.32
C LYS A 75 -0.50 -13.80 1.11
N TYR A 76 0.08 -12.65 0.76
CA TYR A 76 -0.70 -11.44 0.51
C TYR A 76 -1.26 -11.45 -0.92
N SER A 77 -2.46 -12.01 -1.09
CA SER A 77 -3.15 -12.05 -2.39
C SER A 77 -3.73 -10.70 -2.84
N LEU A 78 -3.77 -9.72 -1.94
CA LEU A 78 -4.32 -8.38 -2.21
C LEU A 78 -3.40 -7.50 -3.08
N PHE A 79 -2.10 -7.80 -3.12
CA PHE A 79 -1.12 -7.09 -3.94
C PHE A 79 -0.95 -7.85 -5.25
N THR A 80 -1.56 -7.32 -6.30
CA THR A 80 -1.52 -7.96 -7.63
C THR A 80 -0.55 -7.25 -8.56
N PHE A 81 -0.31 -7.87 -9.72
CA PHE A 81 0.40 -7.28 -10.85
C PHE A 81 -0.29 -7.74 -12.14
N ARG A 82 -1.60 -7.46 -12.23
CA ARG A 82 -2.45 -7.93 -13.34
C ARG A 82 -2.10 -7.20 -14.64
N VAL A 83 -1.77 -5.92 -14.52
CA VAL A 83 -1.50 -5.00 -15.64
C VAL A 83 -2.74 -4.80 -16.51
N GLY A 84 -2.97 -3.56 -16.98
CA GLY A 84 -4.14 -3.22 -17.78
C GLY A 84 -5.31 -2.68 -16.95
N LEU A 85 -6.53 -2.79 -17.50
CA LEU A 85 -7.73 -2.17 -16.95
C LEU A 85 -8.69 -3.22 -16.40
N ASP A 86 -9.43 -2.83 -15.38
CA ASP A 86 -10.56 -3.58 -14.86
C ASP A 86 -11.69 -3.55 -15.89
N PRO A 87 -12.15 -4.72 -16.40
CA PRO A 87 -13.19 -4.77 -17.43
C PRO A 87 -14.55 -4.25 -16.94
N VAL A 88 -14.78 -4.16 -15.63
CA VAL A 88 -16.04 -3.67 -15.06
C VAL A 88 -16.01 -2.14 -14.95
N THR A 89 -14.95 -1.58 -14.39
CA THR A 89 -14.87 -0.13 -14.11
C THR A 89 -14.19 0.67 -15.21
N GLY A 90 -13.44 0.02 -16.10
CA GLY A 90 -12.60 0.67 -17.12
C GLY A 90 -11.38 1.39 -16.55
N GLY A 91 -11.18 1.37 -15.22
CA GLY A 91 -10.04 1.97 -14.53
C GLY A 91 -8.87 0.99 -14.36
N ILE A 92 -7.76 1.46 -13.80
CA ILE A 92 -6.64 0.60 -13.40
C ILE A 92 -7.05 -0.16 -12.14
N TRP A 93 -6.60 -1.42 -12.01
CA TRP A 93 -6.81 -2.21 -10.81
C TRP A 93 -6.28 -1.48 -9.56
N LEU A 94 -7.16 -1.26 -8.57
CA LEU A 94 -6.77 -0.66 -7.30
C LEU A 94 -5.74 -1.51 -6.55
N THR A 95 -5.79 -2.83 -6.70
CA THR A 95 -4.81 -3.77 -6.13
C THR A 95 -3.41 -3.58 -6.72
N ASP A 96 -3.32 -3.33 -8.03
CA ASP A 96 -2.05 -3.01 -8.70
C ASP A 96 -1.54 -1.62 -8.27
N THR A 97 -2.45 -0.66 -8.10
CA THR A 97 -2.10 0.69 -7.64
C THR A 97 -1.57 0.67 -6.19
N ALA A 98 -2.18 -0.11 -5.30
CA ALA A 98 -1.72 -0.29 -3.92
C ALA A 98 -0.34 -0.93 -3.87
N HIS A 99 -0.10 -1.96 -4.70
CA HIS A 99 1.21 -2.59 -4.83
C HIS A 99 2.25 -1.60 -5.36
N HIS A 100 1.90 -0.82 -6.39
CA HIS A 100 2.77 0.21 -6.95
C HIS A 100 3.20 1.25 -5.92
N HIS A 101 2.26 1.78 -5.13
CA HIS A 101 2.58 2.75 -4.08
C HIS A 101 3.41 2.16 -2.95
N LEU A 102 3.19 0.90 -2.59
CA LEU A 102 4.03 0.19 -1.62
C LEU A 102 5.47 0.03 -2.16
N ALA A 103 5.63 -0.35 -3.43
CA ALA A 103 6.94 -0.48 -4.07
C ALA A 103 7.67 0.88 -4.14
N ILE A 104 6.96 1.95 -4.50
CA ILE A 104 7.50 3.32 -4.50
C ILE A 104 7.90 3.77 -3.10
N ALA A 105 7.11 3.44 -2.07
CA ALA A 105 7.41 3.78 -0.70
C ALA A 105 8.74 3.15 -0.25
N ILE A 106 8.93 1.85 -0.52
CA ILE A 106 10.17 1.13 -0.20
C ILE A 106 11.35 1.73 -0.97
N LEU A 107 11.18 1.99 -2.27
CA LEU A 107 12.22 2.59 -3.10
C LEU A 107 12.70 3.93 -2.54
N PHE A 108 11.78 4.84 -2.22
CA PHE A 108 12.12 6.16 -1.69
C PHE A 108 12.60 6.13 -0.24
N GLN A 109 12.15 5.16 0.56
CA GLN A 109 12.69 4.92 1.88
C GLN A 109 14.18 4.58 1.79
N ILE A 110 14.57 3.67 0.89
CA ILE A 110 15.97 3.29 0.66
C ILE A 110 16.75 4.47 0.06
N ALA A 111 16.23 5.11 -0.99
CA ALA A 111 16.91 6.21 -1.67
C ALA A 111 17.22 7.40 -0.74
N GLY A 112 16.31 7.72 0.18
CA GLY A 112 16.52 8.81 1.14
C GLY A 112 17.60 8.55 2.19
N HIS A 113 18.10 7.31 2.31
CA HIS A 113 19.20 6.97 3.22
C HIS A 113 20.57 6.86 2.53
N MET A 114 20.67 7.18 1.24
CA MET A 114 21.92 7.08 0.49
C MET A 114 22.90 8.23 0.76
N TYR A 115 22.46 9.34 1.34
CA TYR A 115 23.29 10.55 1.48
C TYR A 115 23.68 10.85 2.93
N LYS A 116 24.90 11.37 3.11
CA LYS A 116 25.47 11.76 4.41
C LYS A 116 24.54 12.61 5.25
N THR A 117 24.39 12.19 6.50
CA THR A 117 23.81 12.97 7.58
C THR A 117 24.86 13.23 8.66
N ASN A 118 24.43 13.76 9.81
CA ASN A 118 25.27 13.89 10.99
C ASN A 118 25.78 12.53 11.50
N TRP A 119 25.08 11.45 11.13
CA TRP A 119 25.52 10.07 11.30
C TRP A 119 26.22 9.62 10.00
N VAL A 120 27.46 9.12 10.10
CA VAL A 120 28.32 8.87 8.94
C VAL A 120 27.79 7.74 8.07
N LEU A 121 27.16 8.08 6.94
CA LEU A 121 26.85 7.18 5.81
C LEU A 121 26.95 7.95 4.48
N VAL A 122 28.00 7.68 3.68
CA VAL A 122 28.31 8.13 2.28
C VAL A 122 28.30 9.64 1.95
N MET A 123 29.48 10.21 1.64
CA MET A 123 29.65 11.61 1.19
C MET A 123 29.33 11.82 -0.30
N VAL A 124 28.37 12.69 -0.60
CA VAL A 124 28.05 13.17 -1.97
C VAL A 124 29.23 13.87 -2.64
N LYS A 125 30.06 14.59 -1.87
CA LYS A 125 31.26 15.27 -2.35
C LYS A 125 32.39 14.33 -2.84
N LYS A 126 32.24 13.00 -2.70
CA LYS A 126 33.17 11.99 -3.23
C LYS A 126 32.65 11.33 -4.51
N ILE A 127 31.43 11.63 -4.95
CA ILE A 127 30.81 11.03 -6.14
C ILE A 127 31.17 11.84 -7.41
N PHE A 128 31.59 13.10 -7.24
CA PHE A 128 32.12 14.00 -8.27
C PHE A 128 33.56 14.36 -7.94
#